data_AF-A0A5N7ZUV2-F1
#
_entry.id   AF-A0A5N7ZUV2-F1
#
_cell.length_a   1.000
_cell.length_b   1.000
_cell.length_c   1.000
_cell.angle_alpha   90.00
_cell.angle_beta   90.00
_cell.angle_gamma   90.00
#
_symmetry.space_group_name_H-M   'P 1'
#
loop_
_entity.id
_entity.type
_entity.pdbx_description
1 polymer ?
#
loop_
_entity_poly.entity_id
_entity_poly.type
_entity_poly.pdbx_seq_one_letter_code
_entity_poly.pdbx_strand_id
1 'polypeptide(L)'
;MASPKDVLKQIADNEVKFVDFRFTDTVGREHHVSVPTSQIDEDKLESGQAFDGSSIPGWKGIEASDMLLIPDCSTGNLDPFREEPTLILSCDVVEPSDLKGYDRDPRSLAKRAEAYLKSSGLGDTAYF
;
A
#
# COMPACT_ATOMS: atom_id res chain seq x y z
N MET A 1 -0.64 -13.04 9.81
CA MET A 1 -0.53 -12.09 8.67
C MET A 1 -1.31 -12.69 7.53
N ALA A 2 -2.15 -11.90 6.87
CA ALA A 2 -2.79 -12.35 5.64
C ALA A 2 -1.72 -12.41 4.53
N SER A 3 -1.82 -13.41 3.67
CA SER A 3 -0.92 -13.68 2.56
C SER A 3 -1.52 -13.20 1.23
N PRO A 4 -0.72 -13.10 0.15
CA PRO A 4 -1.24 -12.87 -1.20
C PRO A 4 -2.37 -13.84 -1.58
N LYS A 5 -2.27 -15.10 -1.15
CA LYS A 5 -3.31 -16.12 -1.38
C LYS A 5 -4.63 -15.80 -0.69
N ASP A 6 -4.59 -15.19 0.49
CA ASP A 6 -5.81 -14.77 1.19
C ASP A 6 -6.51 -13.64 0.43
N VAL A 7 -5.75 -12.71 -0.16
CA VAL A 7 -6.27 -11.65 -1.03
C VAL A 7 -6.88 -12.21 -2.30
N LEU A 8 -6.19 -13.13 -2.98
CA LEU A 8 -6.72 -13.80 -4.19
C LEU A 8 -8.00 -14.57 -3.89
N LYS A 9 -8.07 -15.22 -2.73
CA LYS A 9 -9.29 -15.88 -2.26
C LYS A 9 -10.41 -14.87 -2.02
N GLN A 10 -10.14 -13.74 -1.36
CA GLN A 10 -11.13 -12.67 -1.18
C GLN A 10 -11.64 -12.13 -2.53
N ILE A 11 -10.76 -11.97 -3.51
CA ILE A 11 -11.13 -11.55 -4.87
C ILE A 11 -12.10 -12.54 -5.50
N ALA A 12 -11.82 -13.84 -5.40
CA ALA A 12 -12.67 -14.89 -5.95
C ALA A 12 -14.02 -15.00 -5.20
N ASP A 13 -13.99 -15.05 -3.87
CA ASP A 13 -15.17 -15.26 -3.02
C ASP A 13 -16.19 -14.11 -3.12
N ASN A 14 -15.73 -12.89 -3.42
CA ASN A 14 -16.56 -11.69 -3.52
C ASN A 14 -16.72 -11.16 -4.95
N GLU A 15 -16.31 -11.95 -5.95
CA GLU A 15 -16.41 -11.63 -7.38
C GLU A 15 -15.82 -10.25 -7.76
N VAL A 16 -14.73 -9.87 -7.08
CA VAL A 16 -14.08 -8.55 -7.20
C VAL A 16 -13.64 -8.30 -8.65
N LYS A 17 -13.93 -7.10 -9.16
CA LYS A 17 -13.54 -6.64 -10.49
C LYS A 17 -12.29 -5.77 -10.48
N PHE A 18 -12.06 -5.03 -9.39
CA PHE A 18 -10.92 -4.14 -9.24
C PHE A 18 -10.26 -4.28 -7.87
N VAL A 19 -8.93 -4.15 -7.86
CA VAL A 19 -8.17 -3.89 -6.63
C VAL A 19 -7.78 -2.43 -6.61
N ASP A 20 -8.09 -1.73 -5.52
CA ASP A 20 -7.83 -0.32 -5.30
C ASP A 20 -6.68 -0.16 -4.31
N PHE A 21 -5.49 0.11 -4.84
CA PHE A 21 -4.28 0.34 -4.07
C PHE A 21 -4.31 1.75 -3.50
N ARG A 22 -4.39 1.89 -2.17
CA ARG A 22 -4.50 3.17 -1.47
C ARG A 22 -3.26 3.51 -0.67
N PHE A 23 -2.87 4.78 -0.68
CA PHE A 23 -1.74 5.30 0.10
C PHE A 23 -2.03 6.74 0.54
N THR A 24 -1.19 7.29 1.41
CA THR A 24 -1.37 8.64 1.97
C THR A 24 -0.16 9.51 1.66
N ASP A 25 -0.39 10.76 1.28
CA ASP A 25 0.69 11.73 1.09
C ASP A 25 1.10 12.42 2.40
N THR A 26 2.15 13.24 2.34
CA THR A 26 2.69 13.94 3.51
C THR A 26 1.70 14.89 4.19
N VAL A 27 0.67 15.38 3.48
CA VAL A 27 -0.36 16.26 4.05
C VAL A 27 -1.55 15.48 4.62
N GLY A 28 -1.53 14.15 4.54
CA GLY A 28 -2.55 13.26 5.09
C GLY A 28 -3.70 12.96 4.13
N ARG A 29 -3.58 13.31 2.84
CA ARG A 29 -4.61 12.98 1.85
C ARG A 29 -4.45 11.55 1.37
N GLU A 30 -5.55 10.80 1.37
CA GLU A 30 -5.60 9.47 0.76
C GLU A 30 -5.69 9.58 -0.78
N HIS A 31 -4.81 8.83 -1.44
CA HIS A 31 -4.73 8.68 -2.89
C HIS A 31 -4.93 7.21 -3.26
N HIS A 32 -5.27 6.93 -4.51
CA HIS A 32 -5.54 5.57 -4.92
C HIS A 32 -5.29 5.30 -6.42
N VAL A 33 -4.99 4.05 -6.75
CA VAL A 33 -4.89 3.53 -8.11
C VAL A 33 -5.70 2.24 -8.22
N SER A 34 -6.68 2.21 -9.12
CA SER A 34 -7.49 1.01 -9.36
C SER A 34 -6.93 0.17 -10.51
N VAL A 35 -6.76 -1.12 -10.27
CA VAL A 35 -6.23 -2.09 -11.24
C VAL A 35 -7.26 -3.22 -11.44
N PRO A 36 -7.57 -3.63 -12.68
CA PRO A 36 -8.46 -4.78 -12.92
C PRO A 36 -7.91 -6.06 -12.31
N THR A 37 -8.78 -6.91 -11.75
CA THR A 37 -8.36 -8.19 -11.13
C THR A 37 -7.69 -9.14 -12.10
N SER A 38 -7.86 -8.97 -13.42
CA SER A 38 -7.14 -9.72 -14.45
C SER A 38 -5.62 -9.47 -14.47
N GLN A 39 -5.14 -8.41 -13.83
CA GLN A 39 -3.71 -8.09 -13.68
C GLN A 39 -3.18 -8.39 -12.27
N ILE A 40 -3.97 -9.03 -11.42
CA ILE A 40 -3.62 -9.30 -10.03
C ILE A 40 -3.32 -10.79 -9.89
N ASP A 41 -2.07 -11.10 -9.60
CA ASP A 41 -1.57 -12.42 -9.22
C ASP A 41 -0.72 -12.34 -7.94
N GLU A 42 -0.21 -13.47 -7.47
CA GLU A 42 0.65 -13.51 -6.27
C GLU A 42 1.89 -12.62 -6.47
N ASP A 43 2.53 -12.70 -7.64
CA ASP A 43 3.72 -11.92 -7.97
C ASP A 43 3.45 -10.42 -7.94
N LYS A 44 2.29 -9.96 -8.41
CA LYS A 44 1.89 -8.54 -8.36
C LYS A 44 1.68 -8.04 -6.94
N LEU A 45 1.13 -8.87 -6.06
CA LEU A 45 0.92 -8.52 -4.66
C LEU A 45 2.24 -8.48 -3.88
N GLU A 46 3.25 -9.24 -4.30
CA GLU A 46 4.60 -9.22 -3.69
C GLU A 46 5.50 -8.12 -4.28
N SER A 47 5.47 -7.96 -5.60
CA SER A 47 6.31 -7.01 -6.35
C SER A 47 5.73 -5.60 -6.41
N GLY A 48 4.43 -5.42 -6.15
CA GLY A 48 3.78 -4.13 -6.04
C GLY A 48 3.25 -3.52 -7.35
N GLN A 49 2.66 -2.33 -7.21
CA GLN A 49 2.09 -1.53 -8.28
C GLN A 49 2.91 -0.25 -8.48
N ALA A 50 3.52 -0.10 -9.66
CA ALA A 50 4.26 1.10 -10.01
C ALA A 50 3.32 2.31 -10.17
N PHE A 51 3.79 3.49 -9.77
CA PHE A 51 3.10 4.77 -9.98
C PHE A 51 4.10 5.93 -10.10
N ASP A 52 3.62 7.06 -10.60
CA ASP A 52 4.40 8.30 -10.71
C ASP A 52 4.36 9.10 -9.39
N GLY A 53 5.47 9.06 -8.65
CA GLY A 53 5.68 9.81 -7.42
C GLY A 53 5.91 11.31 -7.63
N SER A 54 6.24 11.77 -8.84
CA SER A 54 6.39 13.21 -9.14
C SER A 54 5.05 13.94 -9.19
N SER A 55 3.96 13.20 -9.37
CA SER A 55 2.59 13.68 -9.25
C SER A 55 2.17 13.99 -7.81
N ILE A 56 2.97 13.63 -6.79
CA ILE A 56 2.68 13.90 -5.38
C ILE A 56 3.49 15.12 -4.89
N PRO A 57 2.82 16.21 -4.46
CA PRO A 57 3.52 17.40 -3.99
C PRO A 57 4.49 17.10 -2.83
N GLY A 58 5.73 17.55 -2.99
CA GLY A 58 6.78 17.36 -1.98
C GLY A 58 7.41 15.97 -2.00
N TRP A 59 7.16 15.13 -3.01
CA TRP A 59 7.84 13.84 -3.19
C TRP A 59 8.98 13.96 -4.21
N LYS A 60 9.07 13.02 -5.16
CA LYS A 60 10.16 12.95 -6.14
C LYS A 60 10.07 14.06 -7.19
N GLY A 61 11.21 14.46 -7.75
CA GLY A 61 11.25 15.24 -8.98
C GLY A 61 10.94 14.38 -10.20
N ILE A 62 10.76 15.02 -11.36
CA ILE A 62 10.44 14.35 -12.63
C ILE A 62 11.58 13.39 -13.03
N GLU A 63 12.81 13.68 -12.64
CA GLU A 63 14.01 12.88 -12.94
C GLU A 63 14.08 11.53 -12.20
N ALA A 64 13.28 11.34 -11.15
CA ALA A 64 13.26 10.13 -10.33
C ALA A 64 11.82 9.77 -9.93
N SER A 65 10.89 9.90 -10.87
CA SER A 65 9.45 9.83 -10.66
C SER A 65 8.93 8.45 -10.28
N ASP A 66 9.55 7.38 -10.79
CA ASP A 66 9.01 6.03 -10.62
C ASP A 66 9.11 5.57 -9.17
N MET A 67 7.97 5.20 -8.61
CA MET A 67 7.82 4.72 -7.24
C MET A 67 6.95 3.45 -7.23
N LEU A 68 6.97 2.72 -6.13
CA LEU A 68 6.28 1.43 -6.03
C LEU A 68 5.36 1.39 -4.80
N LEU A 69 4.11 0.98 -5.03
CA LEU A 69 3.13 0.70 -3.99
C LEU A 69 3.21 -0.77 -3.62
N ILE A 70 3.60 -1.08 -2.38
CA ILE A 70 3.59 -2.44 -1.84
C ILE A 70 2.31 -2.62 -1.01
N PRO A 71 1.36 -3.46 -1.43
CA PRO A 71 0.12 -3.66 -0.70
C PRO A 71 0.34 -4.45 0.60
N ASP A 72 -0.31 -4.00 1.66
CA ASP A 72 -0.42 -4.75 2.91
C ASP A 72 -1.63 -5.68 2.83
N CYS A 73 -1.38 -6.96 2.55
CA CYS A 73 -2.41 -7.98 2.38
C CYS A 73 -3.35 -8.14 3.61
N SER A 74 -2.95 -7.65 4.79
CA SER A 74 -3.79 -7.69 6.00
C SER A 74 -4.90 -6.62 6.03
N THR A 75 -4.86 -5.66 5.11
CA THR A 75 -5.77 -4.50 5.09
C THR A 75 -6.97 -4.66 4.15
N GLY A 76 -7.11 -5.81 3.50
CA GLY A 76 -8.16 -6.10 2.53
C GLY A 76 -9.57 -5.83 3.06
N ASN A 77 -10.27 -4.88 2.42
CA ASN A 77 -11.65 -4.55 2.73
C ASN A 77 -12.43 -4.21 1.45
N LEU A 78 -13.70 -4.61 1.37
CA LEU A 78 -14.54 -4.28 0.21
C LEU A 78 -14.98 -2.82 0.28
N ASP A 79 -14.91 -2.12 -0.85
CA ASP A 79 -15.46 -0.78 -0.99
C ASP A 79 -17.00 -0.85 -1.01
N PRO A 80 -17.71 -0.26 -0.04
CA PRO A 80 -19.17 -0.36 0.04
C PRO A 80 -19.89 0.64 -0.88
N PHE A 81 -19.16 1.51 -1.58
CA PHE A 81 -19.72 2.62 -2.34
C PHE A 81 -19.56 2.47 -3.86
N ARG A 82 -18.62 1.65 -4.33
CA ARG A 82 -18.44 1.39 -5.77
C ARG A 82 -19.50 0.46 -6.32
N GLU A 83 -19.98 0.78 -7.52
CA GLU A 83 -20.94 -0.05 -8.26
C GLU A 83 -20.34 -1.41 -8.62
N GLU A 84 -19.11 -1.42 -9.13
CA GLU A 84 -18.36 -2.64 -9.40
C GLU A 84 -17.62 -3.12 -8.14
N PRO A 85 -17.76 -4.40 -7.74
CA PRO A 85 -17.08 -4.97 -6.57
C PRO A 85 -15.58 -4.66 -6.58
N THR A 86 -15.11 -3.94 -5.57
CA THR A 86 -13.74 -3.44 -5.50
C THR A 86 -13.13 -3.75 -4.14
N LEU A 87 -11.94 -4.35 -4.13
CA LEU A 87 -11.17 -4.62 -2.92
C LEU A 87 -10.16 -3.51 -2.68
N ILE A 88 -10.21 -2.88 -1.53
CA ILE A 88 -9.25 -1.86 -1.09
C ILE A 88 -8.07 -2.55 -0.41
N LEU A 89 -6.85 -2.16 -0.78
CA LEU A 89 -5.61 -2.54 -0.10
C LEU A 89 -4.81 -1.29 0.25
N SER A 90 -4.49 -1.09 1.52
CA SER A 90 -3.55 -0.05 1.93
C SER A 90 -2.13 -0.44 1.53
N CYS A 91 -1.35 0.52 1.08
CA CYS A 91 0.00 0.32 0.57
C CYS A 91 1.01 1.14 1.36
N ASP A 92 2.21 0.59 1.50
CA ASP A 92 3.40 1.39 1.76
C ASP A 92 3.98 1.86 0.41
N VAL A 93 4.69 2.98 0.41
CA VAL A 93 5.43 3.44 -0.76
C VAL A 93 6.90 3.12 -0.55
N VAL A 94 7.53 2.48 -1.54
CA VAL A 94 8.94 2.07 -1.47
C VAL A 94 9.75 2.59 -2.65
N GLU A 95 11.05 2.72 -2.44
CA GLU A 95 12.03 3.01 -3.50
C GLU A 95 12.22 1.75 -4.38
N PRO A 96 12.01 1.83 -5.71
CA PRO A 96 12.14 0.64 -6.57
C PRO A 96 13.56 0.04 -6.62
N SER A 97 14.58 0.83 -6.29
CA SER A 97 15.99 0.43 -6.38
C SER A 97 16.44 -0.50 -5.26
N ASP A 98 15.88 -0.35 -4.06
CA ASP A 98 16.29 -1.14 -2.88
C ASP A 98 15.11 -1.65 -2.03
N LEU A 99 13.87 -1.39 -2.46
CA LEU A 99 12.61 -1.76 -1.80
C LEU A 99 12.47 -1.22 -0.36
N LYS A 100 13.25 -0.21 0.02
CA LYS A 100 13.09 0.42 1.33
C LYS A 100 11.90 1.36 1.33
N GLY A 101 11.19 1.39 2.46
CA GLY A 101 10.11 2.33 2.72
C GLY A 101 10.58 3.77 2.46
N TYR A 102 9.82 4.48 1.63
CA TYR A 102 10.16 5.80 1.16
C TYR A 102 10.20 6.79 2.34
N ASP A 103 11.21 7.65 2.37
CA ASP A 103 11.43 8.52 3.53
C ASP A 103 10.31 9.52 3.80
N ARG A 104 9.54 9.89 2.77
CA ARG A 104 8.42 10.83 2.87
C ARG A 104 7.05 10.16 2.86
N ASP A 105 7.00 8.82 2.85
CA ASP A 105 5.76 8.07 3.06
C ASP A 105 5.40 8.08 4.56
N PRO A 106 4.24 8.67 4.93
CA PRO A 106 3.77 8.69 6.32
C PRO A 106 3.60 7.29 6.93
N ARG A 107 3.15 6.31 6.14
CA ARG A 107 2.90 4.95 6.64
C ARG A 107 4.21 4.23 6.95
N SER A 108 5.19 4.32 6.05
CA SER A 108 6.56 3.85 6.30
C SER A 108 7.20 4.53 7.51
N LEU A 109 6.98 5.83 7.71
CA LEU A 109 7.46 6.55 8.88
C LEU A 109 6.81 6.05 10.19
N ALA A 110 5.49 5.82 10.19
CA ALA A 110 4.78 5.27 11.34
C ALA A 110 5.30 3.87 11.72
N LYS A 111 5.51 2.98 10.73
CA LYS A 111 6.11 1.66 10.94
C LYS A 111 7.52 1.75 11.54
N ARG A 112 8.35 2.70 11.08
CA ARG A 112 9.69 2.95 11.67
C ARG A 112 9.59 3.45 13.12
N ALA A 113 8.60 4.28 13.44
CA ALA A 113 8.40 4.75 14.81
C ALA A 113 7.98 3.61 15.76
N GLU A 114 7.08 2.71 15.34
CA GLU A 114 6.72 1.52 16.12
C GLU A 114 7.91 0.56 16.30
N ALA A 115 8.70 0.35 15.25
CA ALA A 115 9.91 -0.45 15.32
C ALA A 115 10.94 0.15 16.29
N TYR A 116 11.06 1.48 16.31
CA TYR A 116 11.92 2.20 17.24
C TYR A 116 11.46 2.07 18.69
N LEU A 117 10.16 2.15 18.97
CA LEU A 117 9.62 1.91 20.31
C LEU A 117 10.05 0.52 20.82
N LYS A 118 9.85 -0.53 20.01
CA LYS A 118 10.25 -1.90 20.34
C LYS A 118 11.76 -2.02 20.55
N SER A 119 12.58 -1.45 19.67
CA SER A 119 14.05 -1.56 19.76
C SER A 119 14.65 -0.77 20.92
N SER A 120 13.99 0.31 21.36
CA SER A 120 14.40 1.09 22.53
C SER A 120 14.20 0.35 23.87
N GLY A 121 13.39 -0.71 23.88
CA GLY A 121 13.02 -1.45 25.10
C GLY A 121 12.08 -0.71 26.05
N LEU A 122 11.56 0.46 25.65
CA LEU A 122 10.64 1.26 26.46
C LEU A 122 9.20 0.73 26.43
N GLY A 123 8.83 -0.01 25.38
CA GLY A 123 7.50 -0.58 25.21
C GLY A 123 7.42 -1.48 23.98
N ASP A 124 6.29 -2.17 23.83
CA ASP A 124 6.03 -3.11 22.74
C ASP A 124 4.97 -2.60 21.75
N THR A 125 3.89 -1.99 22.24
CA THR A 125 2.77 -1.49 21.43
C THR A 125 2.30 -0.14 21.96
N ALA A 126 2.05 0.81 21.04
CA ALA A 126 1.41 2.09 21.35
C ALA A 126 -0.06 2.08 20.89
N TYR A 127 -0.96 2.55 21.74
CA TYR A 127 -2.40 2.70 21.44
C TYR A 127 -2.73 4.18 21.27
N PHE A 128 -3.52 4.51 20.24
CA PHE A 128 -3.92 5.88 19.87
C PHE A 128 -5.43 6.00 19.77
#